data_AF-A0A7K2QI57-F1
#
_entry.id   AF-A0A7K2QI57-F1
#
_cell.length_a   1.000
_cell.length_b   1.000
_cell.length_c   1.000
_cell.angle_alpha   90.00
_cell.angle_beta   90.00
_cell.angle_gamma   90.00
#
_symmetry.space_group_name_H-M   'P 1'
#
loop_
_entity.id
_entity.type
_entity.pdbx_description
1 polymer ?
#
loop_
_entity_poly.entity_id
_entity_poly.type
_entity_poly.pdbx_seq_one_letter_code
_entity_poly.pdbx_strand_id
1 'polypeptide(L)'
;GAEAAAAAAVQGGVPGQRGSAGGDSGYAYVRLRVLRGALEAGIPLTFKALPRRAQLPPLLPQVWGLRLFPRSGGAEELALDQWLATLDGPGRAACVLRALERLPEPEVLRVLAEAGVANPAAAVAESGDPANDALFASPEFDPCVLQARPTDLLRRRRFA
;
A
#
# COMPACT_ATOMS: atom_id res chain seq x y z
N GLY A 1 31.29 -46.67 1.27
CA GLY A 1 30.90 -45.61 0.34
C GLY A 1 29.63 -44.97 0.87
N ALA A 2 29.66 -43.64 1.04
CA ALA A 2 28.56 -42.70 1.27
C ALA A 2 27.63 -43.05 2.46
N GLU A 3 27.76 -42.46 3.65
CA GLU A 3 27.65 -41.02 3.95
C GLU A 3 26.56 -40.33 3.12
N ALA A 4 25.31 -40.44 3.59
CA ALA A 4 24.23 -39.53 3.22
C ALA A 4 23.57 -39.07 4.52
N ALA A 5 24.11 -37.96 5.01
CA ALA A 5 23.76 -37.30 6.25
C ALA A 5 22.28 -36.92 6.32
N ALA A 6 21.70 -37.13 7.50
CA ALA A 6 20.47 -36.52 7.93
C ALA A 6 20.58 -34.99 7.84
N ALA A 7 19.92 -34.38 6.86
CA ALA A 7 19.79 -32.94 6.76
C ALA A 7 18.71 -32.46 7.75
N ALA A 8 19.14 -32.23 8.99
CA ALA A 8 18.37 -31.51 9.99
C ALA A 8 18.17 -30.05 9.56
N ALA A 9 16.89 -29.68 9.46
CA ALA A 9 16.23 -28.37 9.52
C ALA A 9 17.06 -27.07 9.42
N VAL A 10 16.58 -26.17 8.54
CA VAL A 10 16.33 -24.77 8.93
C VAL A 10 14.90 -24.43 8.56
N GLN A 11 13.94 -24.91 9.37
CA GLN A 11 12.63 -24.25 9.41
C GLN A 11 12.85 -22.94 10.14
N GLY A 12 13.01 -21.85 9.38
CA GLY A 12 12.99 -20.49 9.91
C GLY A 12 11.59 -20.19 10.45
N GLY A 13 11.29 -20.69 11.65
CA GLY A 13 10.06 -20.41 12.36
C GLY A 13 10.03 -18.94 12.72
N VAL A 14 9.23 -18.16 11.99
CA VAL A 14 8.87 -16.81 12.41
C VAL A 14 8.18 -16.92 13.78
N PRO A 15 8.59 -16.13 14.80
CA PRO A 15 7.94 -16.18 16.10
C PRO A 15 6.43 -15.99 15.96
N GLY A 16 5.65 -16.92 16.53
CA GLY A 16 4.19 -16.86 16.52
C GLY A 16 3.69 -15.59 17.20
N GLN A 17 2.68 -14.96 16.60
CA GLN A 17 2.08 -13.73 17.10
C GLN A 17 1.48 -13.96 18.49
N ARG A 18 2.01 -13.27 19.52
CA ARG A 18 1.46 -13.33 20.88
C ARG A 18 0.19 -12.48 20.96
N GLY A 19 -0.97 -13.12 20.92
CA GLY A 19 -2.26 -12.59 21.37
C GLY A 19 -3.36 -12.63 20.33
N SER A 20 -4.27 -13.62 20.41
CA SER A 20 -5.43 -13.75 19.52
C SER A 20 -6.74 -13.24 20.15
N ALA A 21 -6.69 -12.24 21.03
CA ALA A 21 -7.87 -11.60 21.62
C ALA A 21 -8.08 -10.15 21.13
N GLY A 22 -7.52 -9.80 19.96
CA GLY A 22 -7.59 -8.46 19.39
C GLY A 22 -6.88 -8.34 18.04
N GLY A 23 -6.97 -9.38 17.20
CA GLY A 23 -6.23 -9.51 15.92
C GLY A 23 -6.45 -8.36 14.94
N ASP A 24 -7.57 -7.64 15.07
CA ASP A 24 -7.88 -6.46 14.27
C ASP A 24 -7.30 -5.15 14.85
N SER A 25 -6.99 -5.09 16.16
CA SER A 25 -6.55 -3.83 16.80
C SER A 25 -5.16 -3.39 16.33
N GLY A 26 -4.23 -4.34 16.17
CA GLY A 26 -2.90 -4.06 15.64
C GLY A 26 -2.94 -3.63 14.17
N TYR A 27 -3.75 -4.33 13.36
CA TYR A 27 -3.90 -3.99 11.95
C TYR A 27 -4.63 -2.66 11.75
N ALA A 28 -5.70 -2.39 12.52
CA ALA A 28 -6.40 -1.11 12.52
C ALA A 28 -5.48 0.07 12.88
N TYR A 29 -4.59 -0.10 13.86
CA TYR A 29 -3.58 0.91 14.19
C TYR A 29 -2.64 1.19 13.01
N VAL A 30 -2.11 0.13 12.38
CA VAL A 30 -1.21 0.26 11.23
C VAL A 30 -1.93 0.91 10.04
N ARG A 31 -3.15 0.46 9.73
CA ARG A 31 -4.01 1.02 8.68
C ARG A 31 -4.18 2.52 8.87
N LEU A 32 -4.61 2.97 10.05
CA LEU A 32 -4.80 4.39 10.34
C LEU A 32 -3.50 5.18 10.20
N ARG A 33 -2.38 4.63 10.68
CA ARG A 33 -1.07 5.28 10.59
C ARG A 33 -0.58 5.42 9.14
N VAL A 34 -0.72 4.37 8.33
CA VAL A 34 -0.38 4.36 6.91
C VAL A 34 -1.27 5.33 6.15
N LEU A 35 -2.58 5.31 6.41
CA LEU A 35 -3.54 6.18 5.76
C LEU A 35 -3.25 7.66 6.01
N ARG A 36 -3.00 8.04 7.27
CA ARG A 36 -2.57 9.41 7.63
C ARG A 36 -1.30 9.80 6.89
N GLY A 37 -0.29 8.94 6.88
CA GLY A 37 0.96 9.21 6.17
C GLY A 37 0.77 9.40 4.66
N ALA A 38 -0.08 8.58 4.04
CA ALA A 38 -0.38 8.67 2.61
C ALA A 38 -1.16 9.95 2.27
N LEU A 39 -2.16 10.31 3.08
CA LEU A 39 -2.93 11.54 2.90
C LEU A 39 -2.03 12.78 3.07
N GLU A 40 -1.13 12.79 4.06
CA GLU A 40 -0.17 13.87 4.24
C GLU A 40 0.84 13.98 3.08
N ALA A 41 1.34 12.84 2.59
CA ALA A 41 2.25 12.80 1.46
C ALA A 41 1.60 13.31 0.16
N GLY A 42 0.28 13.11 0.00
CA GLY A 42 -0.49 13.57 -1.15
C GLY A 42 -0.86 15.05 -1.15
N ILE A 43 -0.58 15.81 -0.07
CA ILE A 43 -0.86 17.25 -0.03
C ILE A 43 0.09 17.97 -1.00
N PRO A 44 -0.43 18.78 -1.94
CA PRO A 44 0.41 19.50 -2.90
C PRO A 44 1.35 20.46 -2.19
N LEU A 45 2.63 20.41 -2.56
CA LEU A 45 3.64 21.35 -2.07
C LEU A 45 3.36 22.72 -2.67
N THR A 46 3.14 23.72 -1.80
CA THR A 46 2.98 25.11 -2.21
C THR A 46 4.07 25.96 -1.58
N PHE A 47 4.45 27.06 -2.22
CA PHE A 47 5.48 27.99 -1.70
C PHE A 47 5.13 28.61 -0.33
N LYS A 48 3.89 28.45 0.14
CA LYS A 48 3.38 29.02 1.41
C LYS A 48 3.52 28.08 2.61
N ALA A 49 3.85 26.80 2.40
CA ALA A 49 3.94 25.82 3.46
C ALA A 49 5.24 25.02 3.39
N LEU A 50 5.86 24.81 4.55
CA LEU A 50 7.01 23.90 4.65
C LEU A 50 6.56 22.46 4.43
N PRO A 51 7.36 21.63 3.76
CA PRO A 51 7.04 20.23 3.53
C PRO A 51 6.93 19.47 4.86
N ARG A 52 5.93 18.59 4.98
CA ARG A 52 5.80 17.68 6.12
C ARG A 52 6.81 16.55 6.02
N ARG A 53 7.10 15.89 7.15
CA ARG A 53 8.00 14.73 7.19
C ARG A 53 7.59 13.62 6.22
N ALA A 54 6.30 13.39 6.05
CA ALA A 54 5.77 12.38 5.11
C ALA A 54 6.02 12.72 3.62
N GLN A 55 6.32 13.98 3.30
CA GLN A 55 6.59 14.46 1.94
C GLN A 55 8.09 14.46 1.59
N LEU A 56 8.95 14.24 2.59
CA LEU A 56 10.39 14.20 2.39
C LEU A 56 10.85 12.76 2.19
N PRO A 57 11.85 12.52 1.31
CA PRO A 57 12.46 11.20 1.19
C PRO A 57 13.08 10.78 2.53
N PRO A 58 13.04 9.49 2.89
CA PRO A 58 13.61 9.04 4.16
C PRO A 58 15.12 9.27 4.21
N LEU A 59 15.62 9.61 5.41
CA LEU A 59 17.02 9.96 5.65
C LEU A 59 18.00 8.78 5.57
N LEU A 60 17.49 7.56 5.44
CA LEU A 60 18.28 6.32 5.35
C LEU A 60 18.14 5.72 3.95
N PRO A 61 19.19 5.03 3.47
CA PRO A 61 19.20 4.46 2.12
C PRO A 61 18.07 3.44 1.93
N GLN A 62 17.08 3.79 1.10
CA GLN A 62 16.19 2.83 0.46
C GLN A 62 16.99 2.14 -0.65
N VAL A 63 17.45 0.91 -0.39
CA VAL A 63 18.18 0.00 -1.29
C VAL A 63 18.72 0.66 -2.57
N TRP A 64 19.94 1.19 -2.51
CA TRP A 64 20.53 1.88 -3.66
C TRP A 64 20.72 0.91 -4.83
N GLY A 65 20.29 1.32 -6.02
CA GLY A 65 20.39 0.50 -7.23
C GLY A 65 19.25 -0.49 -7.43
N LEU A 66 18.31 -0.65 -6.51
CA LEU A 66 17.10 -1.47 -6.71
C LEU A 66 15.88 -0.58 -7.02
N ARG A 67 15.29 -0.73 -8.21
CA ARG A 67 14.00 -0.11 -8.54
C ARG A 67 12.96 -1.20 -8.73
N LEU A 68 11.94 -1.17 -7.88
CA LEU A 68 10.80 -2.07 -7.99
C LEU A 68 9.71 -1.36 -8.80
N PHE A 69 9.17 -2.05 -9.78
CA PHE A 69 8.04 -1.61 -10.59
C PHE A 69 6.90 -2.61 -10.41
N PRO A 70 5.64 -2.16 -10.30
CA PRO A 70 4.52 -3.08 -10.46
C PRO A 70 4.64 -3.77 -11.83
N ARG A 71 4.10 -4.98 -11.94
CA ARG A 71 3.95 -5.63 -13.24
C ARG A 71 3.12 -4.70 -14.13
N SER A 72 3.57 -4.42 -15.35
CA SER A 72 2.75 -3.67 -16.31
C SER A 72 1.47 -4.47 -16.60
N GLY A 73 0.32 -3.94 -16.18
CA GLY A 73 -0.98 -4.55 -16.46
C GLY A 73 -1.49 -4.31 -17.88
N GLY A 74 -2.65 -4.89 -18.16
CA GLY A 74 -3.37 -4.74 -19.41
C GLY A 74 -4.33 -3.54 -19.39
N ALA A 75 -5.42 -3.64 -20.16
CA ALA A 75 -6.36 -2.54 -20.33
C ALA A 75 -7.13 -2.20 -19.05
N GLU A 76 -7.38 -3.19 -18.18
CA GLU A 76 -8.13 -2.97 -16.93
C GLU A 76 -7.29 -2.23 -15.89
N GLU A 77 -5.99 -2.53 -15.78
CA GLU A 77 -5.08 -1.75 -14.92
C GLU A 77 -4.98 -0.30 -15.40
N LEU A 78 -4.87 -0.06 -16.71
CA LEU A 78 -4.85 1.29 -17.25
C LEU A 78 -6.19 2.03 -17.04
N ALA A 79 -7.32 1.31 -17.06
CA ALA A 79 -8.62 1.88 -16.72
C ALA A 79 -8.71 2.24 -15.23
N LEU A 80 -8.19 1.38 -14.35
CA LEU A 80 -8.10 1.62 -12.91
C LEU A 80 -7.25 2.86 -12.63
N ASP A 81 -6.07 2.97 -13.23
CA ASP A 81 -5.17 4.11 -13.07
C ASP A 81 -5.81 5.43 -13.53
N GLN A 82 -6.46 5.43 -14.70
CA GLN A 82 -7.16 6.60 -15.22
C GLN A 82 -8.30 7.03 -14.31
N TRP A 83 -9.09 6.08 -13.80
CA TRP A 83 -10.17 6.38 -12.88
C TRP A 83 -9.66 6.90 -11.54
N LEU A 84 -8.64 6.27 -10.94
CA LEU A 84 -8.06 6.74 -9.67
C LEU A 84 -7.41 8.12 -9.80
N ALA A 85 -6.91 8.48 -10.99
CA ALA A 85 -6.37 9.80 -11.28
C ALA A 85 -7.43 10.91 -11.32
N THR A 86 -8.71 10.59 -11.49
CA THR A 86 -9.79 11.58 -11.42
C THR A 86 -10.19 11.94 -9.98
N LEU A 87 -9.84 11.09 -9.02
CA LEU A 87 -10.18 11.24 -7.62
C LEU A 87 -9.15 12.12 -6.88
N ASP A 88 -9.57 12.72 -5.77
CA ASP A 88 -8.66 13.36 -4.84
C ASP A 88 -8.03 12.34 -3.86
N GLY A 89 -7.21 12.81 -2.91
CA GLY A 89 -6.56 11.94 -1.93
C GLY A 89 -7.55 11.14 -1.07
N PRO A 90 -8.51 11.82 -0.40
CA PRO A 90 -9.61 11.18 0.33
C PRO A 90 -10.45 10.20 -0.50
N GLY A 91 -10.82 10.52 -1.73
CA GLY A 91 -11.59 9.64 -2.61
C GLY A 91 -10.84 8.35 -2.92
N ARG A 92 -9.55 8.42 -3.27
CA ARG A 92 -8.71 7.22 -3.44
C ARG A 92 -8.57 6.40 -2.16
N ALA A 93 -8.45 7.06 -1.02
CA ALA A 93 -8.40 6.41 0.29
C ALA A 93 -9.69 5.61 0.55
N ALA A 94 -10.85 6.19 0.27
CA ALA A 94 -12.14 5.52 0.39
C ALA A 94 -12.23 4.29 -0.54
N CYS A 95 -11.76 4.38 -1.79
CA CYS A 95 -11.70 3.22 -2.70
C CYS A 95 -10.91 2.05 -2.11
N VAL A 96 -9.70 2.32 -1.58
CA VAL A 96 -8.84 1.27 -0.99
C VAL A 96 -9.49 0.63 0.24
N LEU A 97 -10.06 1.44 1.14
CA LEU A 97 -10.72 0.94 2.35
C LEU A 97 -11.94 0.07 2.03
N ARG A 98 -12.65 0.36 0.94
CA ARG A 98 -13.80 -0.43 0.48
C ARG A 98 -13.37 -1.66 -0.32
N ALA A 99 -12.61 -1.47 -1.40
CA ALA A 99 -12.36 -2.51 -2.38
C ALA A 99 -11.29 -3.51 -1.94
N LEU A 100 -10.19 -3.02 -1.34
CA LEU A 100 -9.04 -3.83 -0.95
C LEU A 100 -9.13 -4.29 0.49
N GLU A 101 -9.51 -3.39 1.41
CA GLU A 101 -9.66 -3.71 2.84
C GLU A 101 -11.03 -4.29 3.19
N ARG A 102 -12.01 -4.21 2.27
CA ARG A 102 -13.37 -4.77 2.42
C ARG A 102 -14.08 -4.33 3.70
N LEU A 103 -13.83 -3.10 4.13
CA LEU A 103 -14.49 -2.54 5.29
C LEU A 103 -15.93 -2.15 4.95
N PRO A 104 -16.88 -2.37 5.88
CA PRO A 104 -18.23 -1.86 5.70
C PRO A 104 -18.21 -0.33 5.75
N GLU A 105 -19.13 0.32 5.03
CA GLU A 105 -19.15 1.79 4.89
C GLU A 105 -19.07 2.58 6.21
N PRO A 106 -19.77 2.19 7.31
CA PRO A 106 -19.63 2.88 8.59
C PRO A 106 -18.19 2.90 9.13
N GLU A 107 -17.45 1.82 8.87
CA GLU A 107 -16.07 1.68 9.29
C GLU A 107 -15.12 2.49 8.39
N VAL A 108 -15.40 2.55 7.08
CA VAL A 108 -14.68 3.44 6.15
C VAL A 108 -14.82 4.90 6.59
N LEU A 109 -16.04 5.34 6.89
CA LEU A 109 -16.32 6.70 7.38
C LEU A 109 -15.55 7.00 8.68
N ARG A 110 -15.58 6.05 9.63
CA ARG A 110 -14.86 6.17 10.91
C ARG A 110 -13.35 6.32 10.68
N VAL A 111 -12.75 5.45 9.87
CA VAL A 111 -11.30 5.46 9.61
C VAL A 111 -10.87 6.75 8.89
N LEU A 112 -11.65 7.23 7.92
CA LEU A 112 -11.37 8.49 7.23
C LEU A 112 -11.47 9.70 8.17
N ALA A 113 -12.49 9.73 9.03
CA ALA A 113 -12.64 10.77 10.05
C ALA A 113 -11.44 10.77 11.03
N GLU A 114 -11.06 9.59 11.52
CA GLU A 114 -9.88 9.43 12.37
C GLU A 114 -8.57 9.80 11.65
N ALA A 115 -8.50 9.63 10.33
CA ALA A 115 -7.37 10.05 9.53
C ALA A 115 -7.31 11.57 9.31
N GLY A 116 -8.33 12.32 9.72
CA GLY A 116 -8.40 13.78 9.60
C GLY A 116 -8.98 14.27 8.27
N VAL A 117 -9.70 13.41 7.53
CA VAL A 117 -10.42 13.82 6.32
C VAL A 117 -11.58 14.75 6.72
N ALA A 118 -11.62 15.95 6.13
CA ALA A 118 -12.60 16.97 6.49
C ALA A 118 -14.05 16.58 6.18
N ASN A 119 -14.28 15.85 5.08
CA ASN A 119 -15.60 15.35 4.71
C ASN A 119 -15.51 13.86 4.28
N PRO A 120 -15.57 12.93 5.25
CA PRO A 120 -15.52 11.49 4.97
C PRO A 120 -16.66 11.02 4.06
N ALA A 121 -17.86 11.61 4.21
CA ALA A 121 -19.03 11.23 3.41
C ALA A 121 -18.86 11.59 1.93
N ALA A 122 -18.29 12.77 1.63
CA ALA A 122 -17.97 13.14 0.26
C ALA A 122 -16.91 12.20 -0.34
N ALA A 123 -15.86 11.85 0.43
CA ALA A 123 -14.83 10.92 -0.02
C ALA A 123 -15.41 9.52 -0.36
N VAL A 124 -16.34 9.02 0.47
CA VAL A 124 -17.06 7.77 0.19
C VAL A 124 -17.94 7.90 -1.06
N ALA A 125 -18.67 9.00 -1.22
CA ALA A 125 -19.50 9.24 -2.40
C ALA A 125 -18.68 9.32 -3.70
N GLU A 126 -17.47 9.91 -3.64
CA GLU A 126 -16.55 10.02 -4.77
C GLU A 126 -15.82 8.70 -5.08
N SER A 127 -15.74 7.76 -4.13
CA SER A 127 -15.08 6.45 -4.31
C SER A 127 -15.72 5.53 -5.37
N GLY A 128 -16.75 6.02 -6.06
CA GLY A 128 -17.38 5.38 -7.20
C GLY A 128 -18.28 4.20 -6.84
N ASP A 129 -18.86 3.58 -7.84
CA ASP A 129 -19.77 2.44 -7.70
C ASP A 129 -18.98 1.14 -7.45
N PRO A 130 -19.56 0.13 -6.77
CA PRO A 130 -19.09 -1.27 -6.81
C PRO A 130 -18.64 -1.79 -8.19
N ALA A 131 -19.16 -1.28 -9.31
CA ALA A 131 -18.66 -1.64 -10.64
C ALA A 131 -17.17 -1.30 -10.83
N ASN A 132 -16.69 -0.19 -10.25
CA ASN A 132 -15.27 0.16 -10.26
C ASN A 132 -14.46 -0.70 -9.28
N ASP A 133 -15.10 -1.29 -8.26
CA ASP A 133 -14.42 -2.26 -7.38
C ASP A 133 -13.96 -3.51 -8.13
N ALA A 134 -14.66 -3.87 -9.21
CA ALA A 134 -14.26 -5.00 -10.05
C ALA A 134 -12.86 -4.80 -10.67
N LEU A 135 -12.45 -3.55 -10.94
CA LEU A 135 -11.11 -3.26 -11.45
C LEU A 135 -10.02 -3.61 -10.43
N PHE A 136 -10.28 -3.46 -9.13
CA PHE A 136 -9.36 -3.91 -8.08
C PHE A 136 -9.28 -5.44 -7.95
N ALA A 137 -10.29 -6.16 -8.44
CA ALA A 137 -10.30 -7.61 -8.47
C ALA A 137 -9.74 -8.20 -9.77
N SER A 138 -9.35 -7.36 -10.73
CA SER A 138 -8.76 -7.78 -11.99
C SER A 138 -7.46 -8.56 -11.75
N PRO A 139 -7.24 -9.71 -12.40
CA PRO A 139 -5.97 -10.42 -12.33
C PRO A 139 -4.82 -9.68 -13.02
N GLU A 140 -5.13 -8.65 -13.82
CA GLU A 140 -4.12 -7.77 -14.41
C GLU A 140 -3.48 -6.87 -13.35
N PHE A 141 -4.22 -6.54 -12.29
CA PHE A 141 -3.78 -5.71 -11.18
C PHE A 141 -3.39 -6.56 -9.96
N ASP A 142 -2.09 -6.56 -9.61
CA ASP A 142 -1.60 -7.14 -8.36
C ASP A 142 -0.66 -6.17 -7.64
N PRO A 143 -1.10 -5.52 -6.54
CA PRO A 143 -0.29 -4.55 -5.81
C PRO A 143 0.91 -5.20 -5.09
N CYS A 144 0.90 -6.52 -4.89
CA CYS A 144 1.93 -7.26 -4.18
C CYS A 144 3.01 -7.83 -5.12
N VAL A 145 2.81 -7.80 -6.43
CA VAL A 145 3.78 -8.29 -7.41
C VAL A 145 4.64 -7.15 -7.93
N LEU A 146 5.91 -7.15 -7.50
CA LEU A 146 6.91 -6.17 -7.90
C LEU A 146 8.06 -6.83 -8.67
N GLN A 147 8.48 -6.18 -9.75
CA GLN A 147 9.57 -6.61 -10.61
C GLN A 147 10.74 -5.64 -10.51
N ALA A 148 11.95 -6.17 -10.36
CA ALA A 148 13.19 -5.39 -10.50
C ALA A 148 13.64 -5.40 -11.97
N ARG A 149 14.31 -4.35 -12.44
CA ARG A 149 14.93 -4.40 -13.77
C ARG A 149 16.16 -5.33 -13.75
N PRO A 150 16.52 -5.96 -14.88
CA PRO A 150 17.65 -6.88 -14.95
C PRO A 150 18.99 -6.32 -14.42
N THR A 151 19.20 -5.00 -14.52
CA THR A 151 20.44 -4.35 -14.07
C THR A 151 20.41 -3.88 -12.61
N ASP A 152 19.26 -3.95 -11.94
CA ASP A 152 19.07 -3.37 -10.62
C ASP A 152 19.80 -4.17 -9.53
N LEU A 153 19.77 -5.50 -9.59
CA LEU A 153 20.54 -6.35 -8.67
C LEU A 153 22.06 -6.14 -8.84
N LEU A 154 22.52 -5.91 -10.08
CA LEU A 154 23.92 -5.61 -10.37
C LEU A 154 24.33 -4.23 -9.85
N ARG A 155 23.44 -3.22 -9.95
CA ARG A 155 23.66 -1.89 -9.38
C ARG A 155 23.70 -1.97 -7.85
N ARG A 156 22.79 -2.69 -7.22
CA ARG A 156 22.80 -2.91 -5.76
C ARG A 156 24.15 -3.44 -5.27
N ARG A 157 24.73 -4.42 -5.97
CA ARG A 157 26.04 -4.99 -5.60
C ARG A 157 27.21 -4.00 -5.74
N ARG A 158 27.08 -2.95 -6.56
CA ARG A 158 28.12 -1.91 -6.71
C ARG A 158 28.07 -0.83 -5.64
N PHE A 159 26.91 -0.68 -5.00
CA PHE A 159 26.65 0.34 -3.97
C PHE A 159 26.48 -0.28 -2.56
N ALA A 160 26.72 -1.58 -2.42
CA ALA A 160 26.78 -2.30 -1.15
C ALA A 160 28.24 -2.47 -0.73
#